data_AF-A0AAJ6TM94-F1
#
_entry.id   AF-A0AAJ6TM94-F1
#
_cell.length_a   1.000
_cell.length_b   1.000
_cell.length_c   1.000
_cell.angle_alpha   90.00
_cell.angle_beta   90.00
_cell.angle_gamma   90.00
#
_symmetry.space_group_name_H-M   'P 1'
#
loop_
_entity.id
_entity.type
_entity.pdbx_description
1 polymer ?
#
loop_
_entity_poly.entity_id
_entity_poly.type
_entity_poly.pdbx_seq_one_letter_code
_entity_poly.pdbx_strand_id
1 'polypeptide(L)'
;MEEVTFDPGLIQAIFKHIWTRRALEREKNEGNDGTECEVGTGTLKKTRTTSGFELDDEAVQRSAMIAEAEGAGKIEGTHLERILPQLLLDF
;
A
#
# COMPACT_ATOMS: atom_id res chain seq x y z
N MET A 1 -9.02 1.46 26.12
CA MET A 1 -9.21 2.01 24.76
C MET A 1 -9.55 0.83 23.87
N GLU A 2 -10.63 0.89 23.11
CA GLU A 2 -10.82 -0.05 22.00
C GLU A 2 -9.68 0.19 21.00
N GLU A 3 -9.00 -0.88 20.59
CA GLU A 3 -8.08 -0.80 19.46
C GLU A 3 -8.92 -0.51 18.21
N VAL A 4 -8.77 0.68 17.67
CA VAL A 4 -9.40 1.07 16.41
C VAL A 4 -8.72 0.25 15.32
N THR A 5 -9.41 -0.79 14.85
CA THR A 5 -8.91 -1.71 13.84
C THR A 5 -9.84 -1.69 12.63
N PHE A 6 -9.27 -1.73 11.42
CA PHE A 6 -10.00 -2.01 10.19
C PHE A 6 -10.71 -3.36 10.26
N ASP A 7 -11.95 -3.37 9.75
CA ASP A 7 -12.73 -4.59 9.60
C ASP A 7 -12.00 -5.60 8.68
N PRO A 8 -11.76 -6.84 9.15
CA PRO A 8 -11.13 -7.87 8.31
C PRO A 8 -11.92 -8.16 7.03
N GLY A 9 -13.25 -8.03 7.06
CA GLY A 9 -14.11 -8.18 5.87
C GLY A 9 -13.83 -7.13 4.80
N LEU A 10 -13.67 -5.86 5.21
CA LEU A 10 -13.26 -4.76 4.34
C LEU A 10 -11.91 -5.01 3.69
N ILE A 11 -10.90 -5.45 4.46
CA ILE A 11 -9.56 -5.77 3.92
C ILE A 11 -9.66 -6.86 2.84
N GLN A 12 -10.39 -7.94 3.11
CA GLN A 12 -10.60 -9.01 2.13
C GLN A 12 -11.33 -8.51 0.88
N ALA A 13 -12.32 -7.62 1.05
CA ALA A 13 -13.05 -7.02 -0.06
C ALA A 13 -12.15 -6.16 -0.97
N ILE A 14 -11.25 -5.35 -0.38
CA ILE A 14 -10.26 -4.55 -1.12
C ILE A 14 -9.34 -5.46 -1.93
N PHE A 15 -8.75 -6.49 -1.31
CA PHE A 15 -7.87 -7.42 -2.02
C PHE A 15 -8.60 -8.16 -3.14
N LYS A 16 -9.81 -8.68 -2.87
CA LYS A 16 -10.63 -9.35 -3.88
C LYS A 16 -10.90 -8.43 -5.07
N HIS A 17 -11.27 -7.18 -4.82
CA HIS A 17 -11.54 -6.20 -5.87
C HIS A 17 -10.31 -5.96 -6.77
N ILE A 18 -9.14 -5.70 -6.17
CA ILE A 18 -7.89 -5.47 -6.92
C ILE A 18 -7.50 -6.72 -7.72
N TRP A 19 -7.62 -7.91 -7.11
CA TRP A 19 -7.25 -9.18 -7.74
C TRP A 19 -8.16 -9.51 -8.93
N THR A 20 -9.47 -9.36 -8.78
CA THR A 20 -10.44 -9.56 -9.87
C THR A 20 -10.18 -8.58 -11.01
N ARG A 21 -9.91 -7.31 -10.71
CA ARG A 21 -9.58 -6.31 -11.73
C ARG A 21 -8.32 -6.68 -12.51
N ARG A 22 -7.22 -7.03 -11.82
CA ARG A 22 -5.96 -7.45 -12.48
C ARG A 22 -6.10 -8.74 -13.28
N ALA A 23 -6.95 -9.67 -12.86
CA ALA A 23 -7.22 -10.89 -13.62
C ALA A 23 -7.91 -10.57 -14.95
N LEU A 24 -8.92 -9.70 -14.91
CA LEU A 24 -9.65 -9.24 -16.10
C LEU A 24 -8.74 -8.44 -17.06
N GLU A 25 -7.85 -7.59 -16.53
CA GLU A 25 -6.88 -6.85 -17.36
C GLU A 25 -5.91 -7.78 -18.09
N ARG A 26 -5.48 -8.89 -17.47
CA ARG A 26 -4.61 -9.89 -18.11
C ARG A 26 -5.33 -10.61 -19.25
N GLU A 27 -6.55 -11.09 -19.01
CA GLU A 27 -7.38 -11.75 -20.04
C GLU A 27 -7.64 -10.82 -21.24
N LYS A 28 -7.85 -9.53 -20.98
CA LYS A 28 -8.04 -8.51 -22.02
C LYS A 28 -6.76 -8.21 -22.81
N ASN A 29 -5.58 -8.24 -22.19
CA ASN A 29 -4.30 -7.95 -22.85
C ASN A 29 -3.78 -9.14 -23.69
N GLU A 30 -4.21 -10.37 -23.42
CA GLU A 30 -3.86 -11.56 -24.22
C GLU A 30 -4.43 -11.54 -25.66
N GLY A 31 -5.29 -10.56 -26.00
CA GLY A 31 -5.82 -10.36 -27.35
C GLY A 31 -5.09 -9.32 -28.23
N ASN A 32 -4.08 -8.59 -27.74
CA ASN A 32 -3.48 -7.44 -28.45
C ASN A 32 -1.94 -7.39 -28.42
N ASP A 33 -1.32 -8.43 -28.97
CA ASP A 33 0.08 -8.47 -29.43
C ASP A 33 1.16 -8.69 -28.35
N GLY A 34 2.14 -9.48 -28.78
CA GLY A 34 3.28 -9.92 -28.01
C GLY A 34 4.30 -8.82 -27.85
N THR A 35 4.66 -8.53 -26.61
CA THR A 35 6.02 -8.13 -26.25
C THR A 35 6.28 -8.55 -24.81
N GLU A 36 7.18 -9.51 -24.71
CA GLU A 36 8.08 -9.86 -23.61
C GLU A 36 8.06 -8.90 -22.39
N CYS A 37 7.66 -9.42 -21.24
CA CYS A 37 8.22 -8.98 -19.97
C CYS A 37 8.31 -10.21 -19.06
N GLU A 38 9.46 -10.87 -19.11
CA GLU A 38 9.83 -11.92 -18.19
C GLU A 38 9.92 -11.32 -16.77
N VAL A 39 8.96 -11.63 -15.90
CA VAL A 39 9.15 -11.50 -14.46
C VAL A 39 8.93 -12.86 -13.84
N GLY A 40 10.06 -13.43 -13.44
CA GLY A 40 10.23 -14.80 -12.98
C GLY A 40 9.24 -15.23 -11.90
N THR A 41 8.79 -16.46 -12.09
CA THR A 41 8.14 -17.34 -11.12
C THR A 41 8.91 -17.37 -9.79
N GLY A 42 8.47 -16.56 -8.84
CA GLY A 42 8.84 -16.66 -7.43
C GLY A 42 7.61 -16.97 -6.59
N THR A 43 7.22 -18.25 -6.48
CA THR A 43 6.23 -18.67 -5.48
C THR A 43 6.85 -18.60 -4.09
N LEU A 44 6.90 -17.41 -3.49
CA LEU A 44 7.29 -17.27 -2.08
C LEU A 44 6.04 -17.39 -1.21
N LYS A 45 5.77 -18.62 -0.79
CA LYS A 45 4.77 -18.98 0.23
C LYS A 45 5.25 -18.48 1.59
N LYS A 46 5.18 -17.18 1.80
CA LYS A 46 5.15 -16.57 3.13
C LYS A 46 4.03 -15.56 3.07
N THR A 47 2.87 -15.97 3.57
CA THR A 47 1.79 -15.06 3.96
C THR A 47 2.36 -14.16 5.05
N ARG A 48 3.16 -13.14 4.67
CA ARG A 48 3.34 -11.97 5.50
C ARG A 48 1.93 -11.45 5.64
N THR A 49 1.38 -11.56 6.85
CA THR A 49 0.13 -10.90 7.21
C THR A 49 0.36 -9.45 6.82
N THR A 50 -0.16 -9.02 5.68
CA THR A 50 -0.17 -7.62 5.30
C THR A 50 -1.26 -7.01 6.17
N SER A 51 -0.97 -6.87 7.46
CA SER A 51 -1.71 -5.99 8.32
C SER A 51 -1.46 -4.59 7.75
N GLY A 52 -2.31 -4.15 6.82
CA GLY A 52 -2.24 -2.80 6.23
C GLY A 52 -2.23 -1.68 7.29
N PHE A 53 -2.60 -2.03 8.52
CA PHE A 53 -2.51 -1.25 9.75
C PHE A 53 -1.13 -0.61 10.00
N GLU A 54 -0.03 -1.30 9.73
CA GLU A 54 1.31 -0.76 10.05
C GLU A 54 1.71 0.39 9.12
N LEU A 55 1.09 0.50 7.94
CA LEU A 55 1.37 1.57 6.99
C LEU A 55 0.79 2.91 7.44
N ASP A 56 -0.45 2.90 7.93
CA ASP A 56 -1.18 4.12 8.27
C ASP A 56 -0.58 4.81 9.50
N ASP A 57 -0.29 4.05 10.55
CA ASP A 57 0.35 4.58 11.77
C ASP A 57 1.76 5.11 11.47
N GLU A 58 2.56 4.38 10.69
CA GLU A 58 3.92 4.79 10.32
C GLU A 58 3.89 6.06 9.45
N ALA A 59 2.95 6.16 8.51
CA ALA A 59 2.78 7.33 7.67
C ALA A 59 2.42 8.58 8.49
N VAL A 60 1.47 8.44 9.43
CA VAL A 60 1.04 9.52 10.33
C VAL A 60 2.19 9.95 11.24
N GLN A 61 2.87 8.99 11.88
CA GLN A 61 3.96 9.29 12.80
C GLN A 61 5.12 10.01 12.10
N ARG A 62 5.55 9.53 10.92
CA ARG A 62 6.61 10.19 10.15
C ARG A 62 6.22 11.58 9.68
N SER A 63 4.96 11.76 9.25
CA SER A 63 4.44 13.06 8.84
C SER A 63 4.39 14.05 10.02
N ALA A 64 4.05 13.56 11.22
CA ALA A 64 4.09 14.36 12.45
C ALA A 64 5.51 14.80 12.78
N MET A 65 6.50 13.91 12.68
CA MET A 65 7.91 14.25 12.93
C MET A 65 8.42 15.36 12.00
N ILE A 66 8.03 15.35 10.72
CA ILE A 66 8.39 16.43 9.80
C ILE A 66 7.69 17.74 10.20
N ALA A 67 6.40 17.69 10.54
CA ALA A 67 5.65 18.86 10.97
C ALA A 67 6.27 19.50 12.23
N GLU A 68 6.63 18.69 13.22
CA GLU A 68 7.30 19.13 14.45
C GLU A 68 8.66 19.76 14.17
N ALA A 69 9.46 19.16 13.30
CA ALA A 69 10.76 19.69 12.90
C ALA A 69 10.65 21.06 12.19
N GLU A 70 9.53 21.30 11.50
CA GLU A 70 9.23 22.58 10.84
C GLU A 70 8.54 23.59 11.76
N GLY A 71 8.25 23.21 13.02
CA GLY A 71 7.51 24.05 13.97
C GLY A 71 6.04 24.24 13.61
N ALA A 72 5.49 23.37 12.74
CA ALA A 72 4.10 23.43 12.31
C ALA A 72 3.18 22.83 13.40
N GLY A 73 2.13 23.56 13.76
CA GLY A 73 1.13 23.08 14.73
C GLY A 73 0.13 22.06 14.19
N LYS A 74 0.29 21.62 12.93
CA LYS A 74 -0.59 20.64 12.26
C LYS A 74 0.17 19.88 11.16
N ILE A 75 -0.28 18.66 10.89
CA ILE A 75 0.19 17.89 9.74
C ILE A 75 -0.49 18.40 8.47
N GLU A 76 0.29 18.87 7.51
CA GLU A 76 -0.15 19.24 6.17
C GLU A 76 0.24 18.14 5.16
N GLY A 77 -0.42 18.14 3.98
CA GLY A 77 -0.14 17.14 2.94
C GLY A 77 1.32 17.14 2.46
N THR A 78 1.99 18.29 2.53
CA THR A 78 3.42 18.45 2.19
C THR A 78 4.33 17.61 3.08
N HIS A 79 3.96 17.36 4.35
CA HIS A 79 4.75 16.49 5.23
C HIS A 79 4.67 15.03 4.78
N LEU A 80 3.48 14.58 4.36
CA LEU A 80 3.28 13.24 3.81
C LEU A 80 4.03 13.06 2.48
N GLU A 81 3.95 14.04 1.58
CA GLU A 81 4.65 14.02 0.29
C GLU A 81 6.17 13.86 0.44
N ARG A 82 6.76 14.45 1.49
CA ARG A 82 8.20 14.33 1.78
C ARG A 82 8.60 12.93 2.25
N ILE A 83 7.74 12.24 3.01
CA ILE A 83 8.04 10.90 3.54
C ILE A 83 7.57 9.78 2.61
N LEU A 84 6.71 10.09 1.64
CA LEU A 84 6.11 9.14 0.72
C LEU A 84 7.12 8.28 -0.06
N PRO A 85 8.23 8.83 -0.61
CA PRO A 85 9.19 8.00 -1.33
C PRO A 85 9.82 6.92 -0.46
N GLN A 86 10.19 7.24 0.78
CA GLN A 86 10.78 6.28 1.71
C GLN A 86 9.72 5.32 2.27
N LEU A 87 8.52 5.81 2.56
CA LEU A 87 7.41 5.00 3.05
C LEU A 87 7.05 3.87 2.07
N LEU A 88 7.06 4.16 0.77
CA LEU A 88 6.82 3.15 -0.28
C LEU A 88 7.98 2.17 -0.49
N LEU A 89 9.17 2.45 0.05
CA LEU A 89 10.32 1.53 -0.03
C LEU A 89 10.38 0.58 1.17
N ASP A 90 9.84 0.99 2.31
CA ASP A 90 9.88 0.20 3.54
C ASP A 90 8.86 -0.97 3.53
N PHE A 91 7.88 -0.94 2.60
CA PHE A 91 6.78 -1.90 2.50
C PHE A 91 6.60 -2.45 1.08
#